data_AF-A0A352QTF0-F1
#
_entry.id   AF-A0A352QTF0-F1
#
_cell.length_a   1.000
_cell.length_b   1.000
_cell.length_c   1.000
_cell.angle_alpha   90.00
_cell.angle_beta   90.00
_cell.angle_gamma   90.00
#
_symmetry.space_group_name_H-M   'P 1'
#
loop_
_entity.id
_entity.type
_entity.pdbx_description
1 polymer ?
#
loop_
_entity_poly.entity_id
_entity_poly.type
_entity_poly.pdbx_seq_one_letter_code
_entity_poly.pdbx_strand_id
1 'polypeptide(L)'
;MAIPADKLGEPHAQLRDAQGKLLGGIVFKDGQWVLGLDGRIVGESHSAAHVLAILKRAAALARSEGREATLVFSATLRAAAHQEAAAQGLDFDQFQEKLAAEMNAPATPGA
;
A
#
# COMPACT_ATOMS: atom_id res chain seq x y z
N MET A 1 6.76 15.81 -14.70
CA MET A 1 6.71 14.78 -15.76
C MET A 1 5.77 13.68 -15.27
N ALA A 2 4.60 13.50 -15.87
CA ALA A 2 3.63 12.47 -15.45
C ALA A 2 4.00 11.15 -16.13
N ILE A 3 4.32 10.12 -15.34
CA ILE A 3 4.61 8.79 -15.89
C ILE A 3 3.25 8.09 -16.08
N PRO A 4 2.87 7.70 -17.31
CA PRO A 4 1.62 6.99 -17.54
C PRO A 4 1.64 5.63 -16.82
N ALA A 5 0.51 5.24 -16.21
CA ALA A 5 0.36 4.00 -15.43
C ALA A 5 0.76 2.73 -16.21
N ASP A 6 0.72 2.79 -17.54
CA ASP A 6 1.15 1.72 -18.45
C ASP A 6 2.67 1.50 -18.51
N LYS A 7 3.47 2.49 -18.08
CA LYS A 7 4.95 2.42 -18.05
C LYS A 7 5.54 2.31 -16.64
N LEU A 8 4.72 2.04 -15.63
CA LEU A 8 5.11 2.03 -14.22
C LEU A 8 5.55 0.66 -13.67
N GLY A 9 5.57 -0.39 -14.50
CA GLY A 9 5.83 -1.77 -14.08
C GLY A 9 4.52 -2.51 -13.78
N GLU A 10 4.60 -3.81 -13.46
CA GLU A 10 3.41 -4.60 -13.13
C GLU A 10 2.73 -4.04 -11.86
N PRO A 11 1.44 -3.67 -11.93
CA PRO A 11 0.73 -3.12 -10.79
C PRO A 11 0.59 -4.20 -9.71
N HIS A 12 1.33 -4.02 -8.64
CA HIS A 12 1.40 -4.98 -7.55
C HIS A 12 0.27 -4.83 -6.54
N ALA A 13 -0.36 -3.66 -6.45
CA ALA A 13 -1.67 -3.51 -5.86
C ALA A 13 -2.48 -2.41 -6.54
N GLN A 14 -3.80 -2.54 -6.48
CA GLN A 14 -4.76 -1.60 -7.05
C GLN A 14 -5.95 -1.48 -6.12
N LEU A 15 -6.28 -0.24 -5.77
CA LEU A 15 -7.50 0.14 -5.09
C LEU A 15 -8.47 0.69 -6.13
N ARG A 16 -9.63 0.06 -6.26
CA ARG A 16 -10.68 0.45 -7.20
C ARG A 16 -11.96 0.76 -6.45
N ASP A 17 -12.73 1.71 -6.97
CA ASP A 17 -14.09 2.01 -6.50
C ASP A 17 -15.12 1.01 -7.07
N ALA A 18 -16.39 1.08 -6.65
CA ALA A 18 -17.51 0.28 -7.19
C ALA A 18 -17.63 0.40 -8.72
N GLN A 19 -17.36 1.58 -9.26
CA GLN A 19 -17.39 1.81 -10.71
C GLN A 19 -16.16 1.23 -11.45
N GLY A 20 -15.27 0.53 -10.75
CA GLY A 20 -14.01 0.03 -11.30
C GLY A 20 -12.97 1.13 -11.54
N LYS A 21 -13.24 2.37 -11.10
CA LYS A 21 -12.30 3.49 -11.19
C LYS A 21 -11.11 3.23 -10.28
N LEU A 22 -9.89 3.31 -10.82
CA LEU A 22 -8.66 3.23 -10.03
C LEU A 22 -8.54 4.45 -9.12
N LEU A 23 -8.67 4.24 -7.82
CA LEU A 23 -8.45 5.27 -6.79
C LEU A 23 -6.96 5.38 -6.47
N GLY A 24 -6.25 4.26 -6.48
CA GLY A 24 -4.82 4.19 -6.23
C GLY A 24 -4.20 2.87 -6.59
N GLY A 25 -2.87 2.80 -6.60
CA GLY A 25 -2.13 1.59 -6.86
C GLY A 25 -0.71 1.66 -6.34
N ILE A 26 -0.10 0.48 -6.18
CA ILE A 26 1.29 0.32 -5.79
C ILE A 26 2.00 -0.36 -6.95
N VAL A 27 3.15 0.19 -7.32
CA VAL A 27 4.05 -0.39 -8.32
C VAL A 27 5.43 -0.54 -7.69
N PHE A 28 6.21 -1.53 -8.16
CA PHE A 28 7.58 -1.71 -7.73
C PHE A 28 8.49 -1.22 -8.85
N LYS A 29 9.26 -0.18 -8.58
CA LYS A 29 10.12 0.48 -9.56
C LYS A 29 11.46 0.82 -8.92
N ASP A 30 12.54 0.47 -9.59
CA ASP A 30 13.91 0.79 -9.16
C ASP A 30 14.26 0.27 -7.74
N GLY A 31 13.67 -0.86 -7.34
CA GLY A 31 13.87 -1.39 -5.98
C GLY A 31 12.99 -0.74 -4.90
N GLN A 32 12.10 0.17 -5.29
CA GLN A 32 11.22 0.92 -4.39
C GLN A 32 9.76 0.66 -4.70
N TRP A 33 8.95 0.62 -3.64
CA TRP A 33 7.49 0.57 -3.74
C TRP A 33 6.94 1.96 -3.88
N VAL A 34 6.33 2.25 -5.02
CA VAL A 34 5.80 3.56 -5.35
C VAL A 34 4.28 3.52 -5.26
N LEU A 35 3.72 4.42 -4.45
CA LEU A 35 2.30 4.63 -4.28
C LEU A 35 1.81 5.69 -5.28
N GLY A 36 0.88 5.30 -6.13
CA GLY A 36 0.12 6.20 -7.00
C GLY A 36 -1.31 6.37 -6.54
N LEU A 37 -1.84 7.58 -6.54
CA LEU A 37 -3.26 7.90 -6.39
C LEU A 37 -3.74 8.61 -7.65
N ASP A 38 -4.88 8.18 -8.20
CA ASP A 38 -5.48 8.78 -9.42
C ASP A 38 -4.45 8.93 -10.58
N GLY A 39 -3.55 7.95 -10.75
CA GLY A 39 -2.50 7.96 -11.78
C GLY A 39 -1.31 8.89 -11.50
N ARG A 40 -1.23 9.50 -10.32
CA ARG A 40 -0.09 10.32 -9.88
C ARG A 40 0.67 9.65 -8.76
N ILE A 41 2.00 9.66 -8.82
CA ILE A 41 2.84 9.23 -7.71
C ILE A 41 2.70 10.23 -6.56
N VAL A 42 2.31 9.74 -5.39
CA VAL A 42 2.13 10.55 -4.18
C VAL A 42 3.14 10.20 -3.09
N GLY A 43 3.84 9.08 -3.23
CA GLY A 43 4.88 8.67 -2.31
C GLY A 43 5.61 7.41 -2.78
N GLU A 44 6.74 7.16 -2.15
CA GLU A 44 7.58 5.99 -2.37
C GLU A 44 8.07 5.44 -1.01
N SER A 45 8.33 4.15 -0.95
CA SER A 45 8.81 3.47 0.25
C SER A 45 9.63 2.24 -0.12
N HIS A 46 10.60 1.87 0.71
CA HIS A 46 11.39 0.65 0.51
C HIS A 46 10.69 -0.60 1.07
N SER A 47 9.65 -0.42 1.90
CA SER A 47 8.93 -1.51 2.57
C SER A 47 7.61 -1.83 1.89
N ALA A 48 7.48 -3.06 1.38
CA ALA A 48 6.26 -3.61 0.77
C ALA A 48 5.10 -3.62 1.78
N ALA A 49 5.45 -3.99 3.00
CA ALA A 49 4.60 -3.95 4.17
C ALA A 49 3.94 -2.59 4.39
N HIS A 50 4.77 -1.55 4.34
CA HIS A 50 4.39 -0.18 4.65
C HIS A 50 3.40 0.34 3.62
N VAL A 51 3.71 0.21 2.32
CA VAL A 51 2.78 0.64 1.28
C VAL A 51 1.48 -0.17 1.30
N LEU A 52 1.54 -1.47 1.60
CA LEU A 52 0.36 -2.32 1.72
C LEU A 52 -0.55 -1.85 2.87
N ALA A 53 0.02 -1.51 4.02
CA ALA A 53 -0.73 -0.99 5.16
C ALA A 53 -1.38 0.37 4.86
N ILE A 54 -0.67 1.29 4.20
CA ILE A 54 -1.25 2.57 3.73
C ILE A 54 -2.45 2.30 2.83
N LEU A 55 -2.31 1.40 1.86
CA LEU A 55 -3.36 1.12 0.88
C LEU A 55 -4.58 0.43 1.52
N LYS A 56 -4.35 -0.49 2.48
CA LYS A 56 -5.43 -1.07 3.30
C LYS A 56 -6.18 -0.01 4.09
N ARG A 57 -5.46 0.93 4.71
CA ARG A 57 -6.07 2.06 5.44
C ARG A 57 -6.86 2.96 4.50
N ALA A 58 -6.32 3.29 3.33
CA ALA A 58 -7.03 4.05 2.31
C ALA A 58 -8.32 3.35 1.85
N ALA A 59 -8.29 2.02 1.68
CA ALA A 59 -9.46 1.22 1.37
C ALA A 59 -10.50 1.22 2.50
N ALA A 60 -10.06 1.06 3.75
CA ALA A 60 -10.93 1.10 4.92
C ALA A 60 -11.57 2.49 5.12
N LEU A 61 -10.79 3.56 4.93
CA LEU A 61 -11.28 4.93 4.99
C LEU A 61 -12.32 5.19 3.89
N ALA A 62 -12.03 4.80 2.66
CA ALA A 62 -12.98 4.93 1.55
C ALA A 62 -14.31 4.21 1.87
N ARG A 63 -14.25 2.97 2.39
CA ARG A 63 -15.44 2.23 2.85
C ARG A 63 -16.18 2.94 3.97
N SER A 64 -15.45 3.51 4.92
CA SER A 64 -16.03 4.29 6.02
C SER A 64 -16.75 5.56 5.55
N GLU A 65 -16.32 6.14 4.43
CA GLU A 65 -16.98 7.29 3.78
C GLU A 65 -18.15 6.86 2.87
N GLY A 66 -18.52 5.57 2.87
CA GLY A 66 -19.59 5.03 2.03
C GLY A 66 -19.17 4.73 0.59
N ARG A 67 -17.86 4.74 0.28
CA ARG A 67 -17.31 4.38 -1.03
C ARG A 67 -16.97 2.90 -1.06
N GLU A 68 -17.54 2.16 -2.00
CA GLU A 68 -17.19 0.74 -2.20
C GLU A 68 -15.76 0.62 -2.73
N ALA A 69 -14.82 0.29 -1.85
CA ALA A 69 -13.42 0.16 -2.21
C ALA A 69 -12.98 -1.31 -2.31
N THR A 70 -12.59 -1.74 -3.50
CA THR A 70 -12.01 -3.06 -3.78
C THR A 70 -10.49 -2.96 -3.85
N LEU A 71 -9.82 -3.63 -2.91
CA LEU A 71 -8.37 -3.71 -2.87
C LEU A 71 -7.91 -5.05 -3.46
N VAL A 72 -7.11 -5.01 -4.52
CA VAL A 72 -6.47 -6.18 -5.13
C VAL A 72 -4.97 -6.04 -4.97
N PHE A 73 -4.30 -7.08 -4.50
CA PHE A 73 -2.84 -7.14 -4.41
C PHE A 73 -2.31 -8.43 -5.05
N SER A 74 -1.13 -8.32 -5.65
CA SER A 74 -0.41 -9.42 -6.28
C SER A 74 0.25 -10.33 -5.25
N ALA A 75 0.50 -11.58 -5.65
CA ALA A 75 1.25 -12.53 -4.84
C ALA A 75 2.65 -12.01 -4.49
N THR A 76 3.30 -11.25 -5.38
CA THR A 76 4.63 -10.67 -5.16
C THR A 76 4.64 -9.67 -4.01
N LEU A 77 3.70 -8.72 -3.96
CA LEU A 77 3.59 -7.77 -2.85
C LEU A 77 3.32 -8.50 -1.53
N ARG A 78 2.42 -9.49 -1.56
CA ARG A 78 2.09 -10.31 -0.39
C ARG A 78 3.32 -11.07 0.10
N ALA A 79 4.09 -11.68 -0.80
CA ALA A 79 5.31 -12.40 -0.46
C ALA A 79 6.36 -11.47 0.13
N ALA A 80 6.58 -10.28 -0.46
CA ALA A 80 7.52 -9.30 0.07
C ALA A 80 7.13 -8.83 1.48
N ALA A 81 5.86 -8.49 1.70
CA ALA A 81 5.37 -8.13 3.03
C ALA A 81 5.50 -9.29 4.03
N HIS A 82 5.28 -10.53 3.59
CA HIS A 82 5.46 -11.72 4.42
C HIS A 82 6.94 -12.01 4.72
N GLN A 83 7.86 -11.71 3.79
CA GLN A 83 9.29 -11.80 4.03
C GLN A 83 9.75 -10.75 5.04
N GLU A 84 9.24 -9.52 4.96
CA GLU A 84 9.52 -8.49 5.99
C GLU A 84 9.00 -8.91 7.36
N ALA A 85 7.79 -9.46 7.44
CA ALA A 85 7.23 -10.00 8.68
C ALA A 85 8.13 -11.11 9.25
N ALA A 86 8.49 -12.09 8.41
CA ALA A 86 9.37 -13.20 8.78
C ALA A 86 10.78 -12.73 9.19
N ALA A 87 11.31 -11.69 8.55
CA ALA A 87 12.60 -11.09 8.92
C ALA A 87 12.57 -10.45 10.31
N GLN A 88 11.39 -9.99 10.77
CA GLN A 88 11.17 -9.50 12.12
C GLN A 88 10.77 -10.60 13.11
N GLY A 89 10.66 -11.86 12.66
CA GLY A 89 10.15 -12.97 13.46
C GLY A 89 8.67 -12.83 13.81
N LEU A 90 7.92 -12.05 13.03
CA LEU A 90 6.50 -11.78 13.22
C LEU A 90 5.68 -12.54 12.19
N ASP A 91 4.52 -13.04 12.61
CA ASP A 91 3.48 -13.50 11.68
C ASP A 91 2.90 -12.33 10.89
N PHE A 92 2.35 -12.62 9.71
CA PHE A 92 1.76 -11.61 8.85
C PHE A 92 0.64 -10.81 9.53
N ASP A 93 -0.10 -11.43 10.46
CA ASP A 93 -1.15 -10.78 11.23
C ASP A 93 -0.55 -9.83 12.28
N GLN A 94 0.39 -10.32 13.10
CA GLN A 94 1.13 -9.53 14.08
C GLN A 94 1.86 -8.35 13.46
N PHE A 95 2.45 -8.57 12.28
CA PHE A 95 3.13 -7.55 11.53
C PHE A 95 2.16 -6.49 10.99
N GLN A 96 0.96 -6.88 10.57
CA GLN A 96 -0.08 -5.91 10.21
C GLN A 96 -0.56 -5.11 11.40
N GLU A 97 -0.76 -5.75 12.55
CA GLU A 97 -1.17 -5.06 13.78
C GLU A 97 -0.09 -4.06 14.23
N LYS A 98 1.18 -4.48 14.19
CA LYS A 98 2.32 -3.60 14.46
C LYS A 98 2.36 -2.42 13.49
N LEU A 99 2.21 -2.65 12.18
CA LEU A 99 2.19 -1.57 11.20
C LEU A 99 1.01 -0.63 11.38
N ALA A 100 -0.18 -1.17 11.68
CA ALA A 100 -1.35 -0.36 11.96
C ALA A 100 -1.14 0.48 13.24
N ALA A 101 -0.50 -0.09 14.27
CA ALA A 101 -0.12 0.61 15.49
C ALA A 101 0.93 1.71 15.23
N GLU A 102 1.97 1.42 14.44
CA GLU A 102 3.00 2.41 14.05
C GLU A 102 2.41 3.55 13.21
N MET A 103 1.41 3.27 12.37
CA MET A 103 0.70 4.30 11.60
C MET A 103 -0.32 5.10 12.41
N ASN A 104 -0.88 4.52 13.47
CA ASN A 104 -1.84 5.17 14.35
C ASN A 104 -1.16 5.90 15.52
N ALA A 105 0.09 5.57 15.81
CA ALA A 105 0.93 6.40 16.65
C ALA A 105 1.04 7.78 15.96
N PRO A 106 0.63 8.88 16.61
CA PRO A 106 0.99 10.19 16.10
C PRO A 106 2.51 10.18 16.00
N ALA A 107 3.05 10.46 14.81
CA ALA A 107 4.48 10.62 14.59
C ALA A 107 5.02 11.42 15.76
N THR A 108 5.63 10.73 16.72
CA THR A 108 6.04 11.38 17.96
C THR A 108 7.22 12.22 17.52
N PRO A 109 7.14 13.55 17.55
CA PRO A 109 8.34 14.33 17.39
C PRO A 109 9.19 13.94 18.58
N GLY A 110 10.27 13.19 18.33
CA GLY A 110 11.29 13.01 19.33
C GLY A 110 11.77 14.39 19.78
N ALA A 111 11.67 14.62 21.09
CA ALA A 111 12.54 15.52 21.83
C ALA A 111 12.70 14.92 23.22
#